data_AF-A0A1H2ZAR2-F1
#
_entry.id   AF-A0A1H2ZAR2-F1
#
_cell.length_a   1.000
_cell.length_b   1.000
_cell.length_c   1.000
_cell.angle_alpha   90.00
_cell.angle_beta   90.00
_cell.angle_gamma   90.00
#
_symmetry.space_group_name_H-M   'P 1'
#
loop_
_entity.id
_entity.type
_entity.pdbx_description
1 polymer ?
#
loop_
_entity_poly.entity_id
_entity_poly.type
_entity_poly.pdbx_seq_one_letter_code
_entity_poly.pdbx_strand_id
1 'polypeptide(L)'
;MRTIKIILFIVICAFMSSVYAQFSQDITKEMTKASQEAVAGYKKHRVYGMIEKVARCYSRLSEKMLYCSYIDLASKYIELTASQARGYPPSQFFSDESFSDRTSEIFEKAGLDNGQGDILLKIISPEINKLVDIELSK
;
A
#
# COMPACT_ATOMS: atom_id res chain seq x y z
N MET A 1 -8.55 39.01 48.00
CA MET A 1 -7.57 38.33 47.12
C MET A 1 -8.29 37.20 46.41
N ARG A 2 -8.38 37.26 45.08
CA ARG A 2 -9.22 36.40 44.24
C ARG A 2 -8.27 35.52 43.43
N THR A 3 -7.93 34.34 43.94
CA THR A 3 -7.05 33.40 43.23
C THR A 3 -7.85 32.50 42.30
N ILE A 4 -7.35 32.46 41.08
CA ILE A 4 -7.97 32.04 39.84
C ILE A 4 -7.91 30.51 39.72
N LYS A 5 -9.08 29.86 39.63
CA LYS A 5 -9.21 28.45 39.20
C LYS A 5 -8.97 28.36 37.69
N ILE A 6 -7.71 28.27 37.25
CA ILE A 6 -7.37 27.91 35.86
C ILE A 6 -6.28 26.84 35.91
N ILE A 7 -6.64 25.61 36.28
CA ILE A 7 -5.81 24.43 36.02
C ILE A 7 -6.76 23.27 35.74
N LEU A 8 -7.48 23.31 34.61
CA LEU A 8 -8.20 22.12 34.12
C LEU A 8 -8.49 22.20 32.61
N PHE A 9 -7.49 22.53 31.78
CA PHE A 9 -7.69 22.54 30.32
C PHE A 9 -6.50 22.02 29.49
N ILE A 10 -5.43 21.49 30.11
CA ILE A 10 -4.22 21.07 29.38
C ILE A 10 -4.15 19.54 29.13
N VAL A 11 -4.98 18.73 29.78
CA VAL A 11 -4.82 17.26 29.74
C VAL A 11 -5.48 16.59 28.51
N ILE A 12 -6.34 17.28 27.76
CA ILE A 12 -7.12 16.66 26.67
C ILE A 12 -6.32 16.55 25.35
N CYS A 13 -5.32 17.42 25.12
CA CYS A 13 -4.56 17.39 23.86
C CYS A 13 -3.51 16.27 23.76
N ALA A 14 -3.15 15.60 24.86
CA ALA A 14 -2.10 14.58 24.85
C ALA A 14 -2.56 13.20 24.35
N PHE A 15 -3.87 12.94 24.31
CA PHE A 15 -4.41 11.62 23.94
C PHE A 15 -4.65 11.43 22.43
N MET A 16 -4.70 12.50 21.63
CA MET A 16 -4.90 12.36 20.17
C MET A 16 -3.63 11.99 19.42
N SER A 17 -2.45 12.27 19.97
CA SER A 17 -1.16 12.00 19.31
C SER A 17 -0.82 10.51 19.22
N SER A 18 -1.26 9.70 20.17
CA SER A 18 -0.95 8.26 20.22
C SER A 18 -1.73 7.45 19.17
N VAL A 19 -2.98 7.83 18.91
CA VAL A 19 -3.84 7.15 17.93
C VAL A 19 -3.34 7.36 16.51
N TYR A 20 -2.92 8.59 16.18
CA TYR A 20 -2.37 8.91 14.84
C TYR A 20 -1.03 8.20 14.59
N ALA A 21 -0.16 8.14 15.60
CA ALA A 21 1.12 7.43 15.51
C ALA A 21 0.93 5.92 15.28
N GLN A 22 -0.03 5.30 16.00
CA GLN A 22 -0.35 3.89 15.85
C GLN A 22 -0.89 3.57 14.44
N PHE A 23 -1.84 4.37 13.95
CA PHE A 23 -2.40 4.21 12.61
C PHE A 23 -1.35 4.33 11.49
N SER A 24 -0.44 5.31 11.61
CA SER A 24 0.67 5.49 10.68
C SER A 24 1.66 4.31 10.69
N GLN A 25 1.95 3.76 11.88
CA GLN A 25 2.79 2.57 12.01
C GLN A 25 2.14 1.33 11.38
N ASP A 26 0.82 1.16 11.54
CA ASP A 26 0.09 0.02 11.00
C ASP A 26 0.08 0.05 9.46
N ILE A 27 -0.14 1.22 8.84
CA ILE A 27 -0.05 1.37 7.38
C ILE A 27 1.37 1.05 6.87
N THR A 28 2.40 1.60 7.51
CA THR A 28 3.80 1.37 7.12
C THR A 28 4.16 -0.11 7.21
N LYS A 29 3.67 -0.81 8.24
CA LYS A 29 3.84 -2.25 8.40
C LYS A 29 3.14 -3.04 7.30
N GLU A 30 1.92 -2.66 6.92
CA GLU A 30 1.20 -3.30 5.83
C GLU A 30 1.88 -3.08 4.47
N MET A 31 2.35 -1.86 4.16
CA MET A 31 3.14 -1.59 2.94
C MET A 31 4.45 -2.38 2.90
N THR A 32 5.14 -2.47 4.05
CA THR A 32 6.38 -3.26 4.16
C THR A 32 6.10 -4.73 3.88
N LYS A 33 5.06 -5.29 4.50
CA LYS A 33 4.67 -6.69 4.29
C LYS A 33 4.23 -6.94 2.85
N ALA A 34 3.50 -6.01 2.24
CA ALA A 34 3.06 -6.12 0.85
C ALA A 34 4.24 -6.15 -0.12
N SER A 35 5.23 -5.26 0.10
CA SER A 35 6.46 -5.20 -0.69
C SER A 35 7.25 -6.51 -0.58
N GLN A 36 7.34 -7.08 0.64
CA GLN A 36 7.94 -8.40 0.87
C GLN A 36 7.23 -9.52 0.13
N GLU A 37 5.89 -9.54 0.14
CA GLU A 37 5.12 -10.56 -0.59
C GLU A 37 5.30 -10.46 -2.11
N ALA A 38 5.30 -9.24 -2.66
CA ALA A 38 5.55 -9.00 -4.08
C ALA A 38 6.96 -9.43 -4.48
N VAL A 39 7.99 -9.04 -3.73
CA VAL A 39 9.39 -9.44 -3.98
C VAL A 39 9.57 -10.95 -3.83
N ALA A 40 8.93 -11.58 -2.85
CA ALA A 40 8.96 -13.04 -2.71
C ALA A 40 8.33 -13.74 -3.92
N GLY A 41 7.20 -13.24 -4.43
CA GLY A 41 6.58 -13.72 -5.67
C GLY A 41 7.54 -13.60 -6.87
N TYR A 42 8.15 -12.42 -7.03
CA TYR A 42 9.12 -12.16 -8.10
C TYR A 42 10.36 -13.05 -8.02
N LYS A 43 10.93 -13.21 -6.82
CA LYS A 43 12.11 -14.07 -6.59
C LYS A 43 11.80 -15.54 -6.88
N LYS A 44 10.59 -16.01 -6.56
CA LYS A 44 10.19 -17.41 -6.73
C LYS A 44 9.89 -17.77 -8.19
N HIS A 45 9.02 -17.01 -8.87
CA HIS A 45 8.54 -17.34 -10.22
C HIS A 45 8.37 -16.11 -11.12
N ARG A 46 9.13 -15.03 -10.89
CA ARG A 46 9.07 -13.79 -11.67
C ARG A 46 7.63 -13.25 -11.75
N VAL A 47 7.22 -12.78 -12.92
CA VAL A 47 5.89 -12.22 -13.18
C VAL A 47 4.76 -13.15 -12.75
N TYR A 48 4.87 -14.46 -13.00
CA TYR A 48 3.85 -15.43 -12.62
C TYR A 48 3.69 -15.52 -11.09
N GLY A 49 4.82 -15.52 -10.36
CA GLY A 49 4.79 -15.55 -8.91
C GLY A 49 4.17 -14.30 -8.29
N MET A 50 4.36 -13.13 -8.91
CA MET A 50 3.69 -11.89 -8.49
C MET A 50 2.18 -11.94 -8.78
N ILE A 51 1.78 -12.38 -9.97
CA ILE A 51 0.37 -12.55 -10.35
C ILE A 51 -0.34 -13.49 -9.36
N GLU A 52 0.29 -14.60 -8.99
CA GLU A 52 -0.25 -15.55 -8.01
C GLU A 52 -0.51 -14.87 -6.66
N LYS A 53 0.40 -14.01 -6.19
CA LYS A 53 0.25 -13.28 -4.93
C LYS A 53 -0.89 -12.28 -4.98
N VAL A 54 -0.97 -11.50 -6.06
CA VAL A 54 -2.06 -10.55 -6.29
C VAL A 54 -3.40 -11.29 -6.33
N ALA A 55 -3.57 -12.25 -7.24
CA ALA A 55 -4.83 -12.98 -7.40
C ALA A 55 -5.29 -13.66 -6.10
N ARG A 56 -4.36 -14.27 -5.36
CA ARG A 56 -4.65 -14.88 -4.06
C ARG A 56 -5.13 -13.85 -3.04
N CYS A 57 -4.53 -12.66 -3.00
CA CYS A 57 -4.98 -11.61 -2.09
C CYS A 57 -6.41 -11.18 -2.42
N TYR A 58 -6.67 -10.87 -3.70
CA TYR A 58 -7.99 -10.43 -4.15
C TYR A 58 -9.09 -11.48 -3.92
N SER A 59 -8.76 -12.78 -3.99
CA SER A 59 -9.71 -13.86 -3.66
C SER A 59 -10.15 -13.89 -2.18
N ARG A 60 -9.49 -13.14 -1.30
CA ARG A 60 -9.74 -13.09 0.16
C ARG A 60 -10.05 -11.67 0.64
N LEU A 61 -10.70 -10.87 -0.21
CA LEU A 61 -10.89 -9.44 -0.01
C LEU A 61 -11.59 -9.05 1.31
N SER A 62 -12.32 -9.97 1.95
CA SER A 62 -13.12 -9.73 3.15
C SER A 62 -12.33 -9.30 4.39
N GLU A 63 -11.00 -9.46 4.41
CA GLU A 63 -10.20 -9.24 5.63
C GLU A 63 -9.22 -8.07 5.55
N LYS A 64 -8.80 -7.64 4.34
CA LYS A 64 -7.71 -6.64 4.17
C LYS A 64 -7.80 -5.86 2.85
N MET A 65 -8.82 -5.02 2.70
CA MET A 65 -9.14 -4.38 1.41
C MET A 65 -7.96 -3.60 0.81
N LEU A 66 -7.35 -2.66 1.54
CA LEU A 66 -6.25 -1.85 1.01
C LEU A 66 -4.94 -2.62 0.84
N TYR A 67 -4.68 -3.63 1.67
CA TYR A 67 -3.45 -4.42 1.62
C TYR A 67 -3.23 -5.09 0.26
N CYS A 68 -4.29 -5.59 -0.39
CA CYS A 68 -4.18 -6.20 -1.71
C CYS A 68 -3.76 -5.20 -2.78
N SER A 69 -4.23 -3.95 -2.70
CA SER A 69 -3.78 -2.87 -3.58
C SER A 69 -2.29 -2.56 -3.39
N TYR A 70 -1.75 -2.72 -2.18
CA TYR A 70 -0.33 -2.52 -1.90
C TYR A 70 0.54 -3.62 -2.54
N ILE A 71 0.10 -4.88 -2.49
CA ILE A 71 0.80 -6.00 -3.16
C ILE A 71 0.79 -5.78 -4.67
N ASP A 72 -0.35 -5.38 -5.22
CA ASP A 72 -0.53 -5.14 -6.65
C ASP A 72 0.36 -4.00 -7.14
N LEU A 73 0.36 -2.88 -6.43
CA LEU A 73 1.19 -1.72 -6.72
C LEU A 73 2.70 -2.05 -6.63
N ALA A 74 3.12 -2.77 -5.59
CA ALA A 74 4.49 -3.24 -5.46
C ALA A 74 4.89 -4.16 -6.63
N SER A 75 4.03 -5.11 -6.98
CA SER A 75 4.26 -6.06 -8.08
C SER A 75 4.35 -5.36 -9.43
N LYS A 76 3.50 -4.37 -9.66
CA LYS A 76 3.51 -3.52 -10.85
C LYS A 76 4.82 -2.75 -10.98
N TYR A 77 5.30 -2.13 -9.90
CA TYR A 77 6.58 -1.44 -9.90
C TYR A 77 7.75 -2.36 -10.24
N ILE A 78 7.78 -3.57 -9.65
CA ILE A 78 8.79 -4.60 -9.98
C ILE A 78 8.73 -4.95 -11.47
N GLU A 79 7.53 -5.24 -11.99
CA GLU A 79 7.36 -5.64 -13.40
C GLU A 79 7.83 -4.54 -14.35
N LEU A 80 7.41 -3.29 -14.13
CA LEU A 80 7.81 -2.15 -14.97
C LEU A 80 9.33 -1.99 -14.98
N THR A 81 9.96 -2.01 -13.81
CA THR A 81 11.40 -1.84 -13.65
C THR A 81 12.17 -3.01 -14.29
N ALA A 82 11.72 -4.24 -14.04
CA ALA A 82 12.36 -5.45 -14.55
C ALA A 82 12.21 -5.59 -16.08
N SER A 83 11.05 -5.20 -16.61
CA SER A 83 10.75 -5.22 -18.04
C SER A 83 11.59 -4.18 -18.78
N GLN A 84 11.64 -2.95 -18.25
CA GLN A 84 12.50 -1.89 -18.78
C GLN A 84 13.98 -2.29 -18.78
N ALA A 85 14.48 -2.84 -17.68
CA ALA A 85 15.88 -3.25 -17.56
C ALA A 85 16.27 -4.39 -18.52
N ARG A 86 15.31 -5.23 -18.93
CA ARG A 86 15.55 -6.38 -19.82
C ARG A 86 15.13 -6.16 -21.27
N GLY A 87 14.47 -5.05 -21.58
CA GLY A 87 14.00 -4.74 -22.93
C GLY A 87 12.82 -5.58 -23.41
N TYR A 88 11.99 -6.10 -22.49
CA TYR A 88 10.74 -6.80 -22.81
C TYR A 88 9.53 -5.93 -22.45
N PRO A 89 8.39 -6.09 -23.15
CA PRO A 89 7.17 -5.42 -22.74
C PRO A 89 6.66 -5.98 -21.40
N PRO A 90 6.15 -5.13 -20.49
CA PRO A 90 5.54 -5.59 -19.25
C PRO A 90 4.26 -6.39 -19.54
N SER A 91 3.93 -7.33 -18.64
CA SER A 91 2.69 -8.10 -18.72
C SER A 91 1.45 -7.19 -18.70
N GLN A 92 0.46 -7.52 -19.56
CA GLN A 92 -0.85 -6.85 -19.59
C GLN A 92 -1.54 -6.85 -18.22
N PHE A 93 -1.29 -7.87 -17.39
CA PHE A 93 -1.81 -7.95 -16.02
C PHE A 93 -1.43 -6.72 -15.18
N PHE A 94 -0.24 -6.15 -15.39
CA PHE A 94 0.25 -4.99 -14.67
C PHE A 94 0.08 -3.65 -15.42
N SER A 95 -0.71 -3.64 -16.50
CA SER A 95 -1.08 -2.41 -17.20
C SER A 95 -1.82 -1.42 -16.28
N ASP A 96 -1.85 -0.14 -16.66
CA ASP A 96 -2.61 0.89 -15.93
C ASP A 96 -4.10 0.57 -15.88
N GLU A 97 -4.67 0.14 -17.00
CA GLU A 97 -6.07 -0.27 -17.12
C GLU A 97 -6.38 -1.46 -16.21
N SER A 98 -5.66 -2.58 -16.34
CA SER A 98 -5.93 -3.77 -15.52
C SER A 98 -5.69 -3.54 -14.04
N PHE A 99 -4.75 -2.66 -13.68
CA PHE A 99 -4.55 -2.25 -12.29
C PHE A 99 -5.71 -1.39 -11.77
N SER A 100 -6.16 -0.42 -12.55
CA SER A 100 -7.29 0.45 -12.20
C SER A 100 -8.57 -0.38 -12.01
N ASP A 101 -8.84 -1.31 -12.92
CA ASP A 101 -10.01 -2.20 -12.83
C ASP A 101 -10.01 -2.99 -11.52
N ARG A 102 -8.87 -3.61 -11.17
CA ARG A 102 -8.76 -4.39 -9.92
C ARG A 102 -8.90 -3.53 -8.67
N THR A 103 -8.28 -2.35 -8.66
CA THR A 103 -8.22 -1.51 -7.45
C THR A 103 -9.49 -0.68 -7.24
N SER A 104 -10.27 -0.42 -8.29
CA SER A 104 -11.53 0.33 -8.22
C SER A 104 -12.51 -0.27 -7.20
N GLU A 105 -12.72 -1.59 -7.22
CA GLU A 105 -13.61 -2.29 -6.28
C GLU A 105 -13.12 -2.18 -4.83
N ILE A 106 -11.79 -2.18 -4.61
CA ILE A 106 -11.20 -1.99 -3.28
C ILE A 106 -11.47 -0.58 -2.79
N PHE A 107 -11.24 0.43 -3.62
CA PHE A 107 -11.40 1.83 -3.24
C PHE A 107 -12.87 2.15 -2.96
N GLU A 108 -13.78 1.66 -3.81
CA GLU A 108 -15.22 1.78 -3.57
C GLU A 108 -15.61 1.16 -2.22
N LYS A 109 -15.18 -0.07 -1.94
CA LYS A 109 -15.48 -0.75 -0.67
C LYS A 109 -14.81 -0.11 0.55
N ALA A 110 -13.69 0.59 0.34
CA ALA A 110 -13.03 1.39 1.36
C ALA A 110 -13.69 2.77 1.57
N GLY A 111 -14.76 3.09 0.83
CA GLY A 111 -15.46 4.38 0.90
C GLY A 111 -14.66 5.53 0.29
N LEU A 112 -13.71 5.22 -0.59
CA LEU A 112 -12.92 6.21 -1.32
C LEU A 112 -13.60 6.46 -2.67
N ASP A 113 -13.89 7.72 -2.98
CA ASP A 113 -14.25 8.09 -4.35
C ASP A 113 -13.04 7.98 -5.30
N ASN A 114 -13.29 8.01 -6.61
CA ASN A 114 -12.23 7.86 -7.63
C ASN A 114 -11.07 8.87 -7.45
N GLY A 115 -11.37 10.11 -7.01
CA GLY A 115 -10.33 11.12 -6.77
C GLY A 115 -9.49 10.81 -5.53
N GLN A 116 -10.12 10.29 -4.48
CA GLN A 116 -9.45 9.88 -3.25
C GLN A 116 -8.58 8.64 -3.44
N GLY A 117 -9.01 7.66 -4.25
CA GLY A 117 -8.19 6.52 -4.64
C GLY A 117 -6.90 6.94 -5.35
N ASP A 118 -7.00 7.86 -6.32
CA ASP A 118 -5.84 8.41 -7.03
C ASP A 118 -4.88 9.17 -6.10
N ILE A 119 -5.42 9.95 -5.16
CA ILE A 119 -4.62 10.65 -4.16
C ILE A 119 -3.90 9.65 -3.25
N LEU A 120 -4.59 8.62 -2.79
CA LEU A 120 -4.00 7.55 -1.98
C LEU A 120 -2.82 6.91 -2.73
N LEU A 121 -3.03 6.50 -3.98
CA LEU A 121 -1.98 5.92 -4.83
C LEU A 121 -0.77 6.85 -4.96
N LYS A 122 -0.99 8.16 -5.20
CA LYS A 122 0.10 9.14 -5.26
C LYS A 122 0.91 9.25 -3.97
N ILE A 123 0.26 9.10 -2.82
CA ILE A 123 0.90 9.18 -1.51
C ILE A 123 1.71 7.91 -1.23
N ILE A 124 1.14 6.72 -1.49
CA ILE A 124 1.77 5.45 -1.08
C ILE A 124 2.79 4.92 -2.09
N SER A 125 2.67 5.27 -3.39
CA SER A 125 3.54 4.71 -4.44
C SER A 125 5.03 4.98 -4.19
N PRO A 126 5.48 6.21 -3.84
CA PRO A 126 6.90 6.45 -3.58
C PRO A 126 7.45 5.61 -2.43
N GLU A 127 6.65 5.40 -1.37
CA GLU A 127 7.08 4.61 -0.21
C GLU A 127 7.12 3.12 -0.54
N ILE A 128 6.12 2.59 -1.24
CA ILE A 128 6.11 1.20 -1.71
C ILE A 128 7.29 0.93 -2.65
N ASN A 129 7.58 1.82 -3.60
CA ASN A 129 8.71 1.67 -4.51
C ASN A 129 10.04 1.57 -3.74
N LYS A 130 10.24 2.46 -2.76
CA LYS A 130 11.42 2.44 -1.89
C LYS A 130 11.51 1.14 -1.08
N LEU A 131 10.40 0.66 -0.51
CA LEU A 131 10.36 -0.60 0.24
C LEU A 131 10.68 -1.81 -0.64
N VAL A 132 10.18 -1.81 -1.88
CA VAL A 132 10.52 -2.82 -2.88
C VAL A 132 12.01 -2.79 -3.21
N ASP A 133 12.59 -1.62 -3.47
CA ASP A 133 14.02 -1.49 -3.80
C ASP A 133 14.92 -2.00 -2.66
N ILE A 134 14.57 -1.66 -1.42
CA ILE A 134 15.24 -2.17 -0.22
C ILE A 134 15.17 -3.71 -0.16
N GLU A 135 14.00 -4.27 -0.42
CA GLU A 135 13.77 -5.72 -0.31
C GLU A 135 14.40 -6.52 -1.47
N LEU A 136 14.47 -5.93 -2.67
CA LEU A 136 15.20 -6.50 -3.81
C LEU A 136 16.71 -6.49 -3.62
N SER A 137 17.23 -5.56 -2.82
CA SER A 137 18.65 -5.44 -2.49
C SER A 137 19.15 -6.46 -1.45
N LYS A 138 18.24 -7.24 -0.85
CA LYS A 138 18.55 -8.35 0.06
C LYS A 138 18.74 -9.66 -0.69
#